data_AF-A0AAJ5FH71-F1
#
_entry.id   AF-A0AAJ5FH71-F1
#
_cell.length_a   1.000
_cell.length_b   1.000
_cell.length_c   1.000
_cell.angle_alpha   90.00
_cell.angle_beta   90.00
_cell.angle_gamma   90.00
#
_symmetry.space_group_name_H-M   'P 1'
#
loop_
_entity.id
_entity.type
_entity.pdbx_description
1 polymer ?
#
loop_
_entity_poly.entity_id
_entity_poly.type
_entity_poly.pdbx_seq_one_letter_code
_entity_poly.pdbx_strand_id
1 'polypeptide(L)'
;MIEVTFDPALANTLAQSMKLTAIALPLDLQIGDLTRLADAKNSYWGLKARYTKSGGASAEFAAVTTSQQRLQQALATGTTLRVWTSANPADQLGWGWLCSQLVQAQFMGVIQRIQIPLSGPVMTEMGPVFMQNSTIGELDEPALEHDLATAKVVTAADWVAFSYHWQACYEDNAALRLTLSGRVVGVPQDFLDPLVRTCYRPEQSTAQTLGRILANYPIGMPNWWWQYRIDQIAKASVR
;
A
#
# COMPACT_ATOMS: atom_id res chain seq x y z
N MET A 1 -20.29 6.21 -7.93
CA MET A 1 -19.39 5.19 -7.36
C MET A 1 -17.99 5.76 -7.34
N ILE A 2 -17.20 5.46 -6.31
CA ILE A 2 -15.82 5.93 -6.17
C ILE A 2 -14.89 4.73 -6.03
N GLU A 3 -13.81 4.73 -6.79
CA GLU A 3 -12.74 3.74 -6.69
C GLU A 3 -11.80 4.14 -5.55
N VAL A 4 -11.48 3.19 -4.66
CA VAL A 4 -10.59 3.39 -3.53
C VAL A 4 -9.41 2.44 -3.66
N THR A 5 -8.20 2.96 -3.53
CA THR A 5 -6.97 2.17 -3.56
C THR A 5 -5.95 2.75 -2.58
N PHE A 6 -5.06 1.89 -2.08
CA PHE A 6 -3.93 2.27 -1.22
C PHE A 6 -2.64 2.49 -2.02
N ASP A 7 -2.70 2.30 -3.33
CA ASP A 7 -1.62 2.52 -4.30
C ASP A 7 -1.90 3.78 -5.15
N PRO A 8 -1.08 4.84 -5.04
CA PRO A 8 -1.26 6.06 -5.82
C PRO A 8 -1.08 5.90 -7.33
N ALA A 9 -0.24 4.97 -7.78
CA ALA A 9 -0.04 4.73 -9.20
C ALA A 9 -1.31 4.13 -9.81
N LEU A 10 -1.93 3.17 -9.11
CA LEU A 10 -3.24 2.65 -9.53
C LEU A 10 -4.31 3.74 -9.56
N ALA A 11 -4.38 4.60 -8.53
CA ALA A 11 -5.35 5.69 -8.50
C ALA A 11 -5.20 6.63 -9.70
N ASN A 12 -3.96 6.89 -10.12
CA ASN A 12 -3.66 7.70 -11.29
C ASN A 12 -4.13 7.00 -12.59
N THR A 13 -3.86 5.71 -12.75
CA THR A 13 -4.35 4.93 -13.91
C THR A 13 -5.88 4.93 -13.96
N LEU A 14 -6.56 4.63 -12.84
CA LEU A 14 -8.02 4.63 -12.77
C LEU A 14 -8.61 6.01 -13.17
N ALA A 15 -8.00 7.10 -12.71
CA ALA A 15 -8.49 8.45 -12.99
C ALA A 15 -8.15 8.95 -14.40
N GLN A 16 -6.90 8.81 -14.82
CA GLN A 16 -6.41 9.40 -16.06
C GLN A 16 -6.73 8.55 -17.27
N SER A 17 -6.56 7.24 -17.16
CA SER A 17 -6.77 6.32 -18.27
C SER A 17 -8.21 5.86 -18.34
N MET A 18 -8.72 5.28 -17.26
CA MET A 18 -10.06 4.67 -17.24
C MET A 18 -11.19 5.67 -16.96
N LYS A 19 -10.85 6.95 -16.70
CA LYS A 19 -11.79 8.05 -16.41
C LYS A 19 -12.73 7.77 -15.24
N LEU A 20 -12.28 6.98 -14.26
CA LEU A 20 -13.01 6.66 -13.05
C LEU A 20 -12.71 7.68 -11.94
N THR A 21 -13.69 7.96 -11.08
CA THR A 21 -13.44 8.81 -9.91
C THR A 21 -12.69 8.00 -8.85
N ALA A 22 -11.42 8.32 -8.61
CA ALA A 22 -10.56 7.60 -7.68
C ALA A 22 -10.13 8.43 -6.46
N ILE A 23 -10.02 7.76 -5.31
CA ILE A 23 -9.36 8.24 -4.10
C ILE A 23 -8.15 7.34 -3.82
N ALA A 24 -6.95 7.95 -3.87
CA ALA A 24 -5.73 7.33 -3.40
C ALA A 24 -5.61 7.50 -1.88
N LEU A 25 -5.29 6.44 -1.15
CA LEU A 25 -5.00 6.46 0.29
C LEU A 25 -3.56 5.98 0.53
N PRO A 26 -2.52 6.83 0.30
CA PRO A 26 -1.11 6.48 0.44
C PRO A 26 -0.67 6.39 1.91
N LEU A 27 -1.28 5.47 2.66
CA LEU A 27 -1.15 5.38 4.11
C LEU A 27 0.16 4.69 4.56
N ASP A 28 0.74 3.86 3.70
CA ASP A 28 1.97 3.08 3.96
C ASP A 28 1.93 2.33 5.30
N LEU A 29 0.76 1.79 5.68
CA LEU A 29 0.49 1.21 7.00
C LEU A 29 1.40 0.02 7.35
N GLN A 30 2.02 -0.58 6.34
CA GLN A 30 3.02 -1.61 6.49
C GLN A 30 4.33 -1.13 7.13
N ILE A 31 4.54 0.19 7.26
CA ILE A 31 5.76 0.76 7.86
C ILE A 31 5.40 1.61 9.07
N GLY A 32 6.15 1.42 10.16
CA GLY A 32 6.21 2.31 11.30
C GLY A 32 4.96 2.37 12.17
N ASP A 33 4.97 3.36 13.05
CA ASP A 33 3.96 3.63 14.07
C ASP A 33 2.63 4.07 13.44
N LEU A 34 1.54 3.34 13.68
CA LEU A 34 0.21 3.61 13.13
C LEU A 34 -0.49 4.81 13.78
N THR A 35 -0.04 5.25 14.97
CA THR A 35 -0.58 6.45 15.62
C THR A 35 -0.25 7.73 14.84
N ARG A 36 0.75 7.68 13.95
CA ARG A 36 1.16 8.78 13.05
C ARG A 36 0.02 9.38 12.23
N LEU A 37 -1.03 8.61 11.96
CA LEU A 37 -2.18 9.08 11.17
C LEU A 37 -2.91 10.24 11.85
N ALA A 38 -2.78 10.38 13.17
CA ALA A 38 -3.34 11.47 13.96
C ALA A 38 -2.28 12.45 14.49
N ASP A 39 -0.99 12.22 14.21
CA ASP A 39 0.10 13.04 14.73
C ASP A 39 1.02 13.54 13.61
N ALA A 40 0.86 14.82 13.26
CA ALA A 40 1.69 15.51 12.27
C ALA A 40 3.17 15.61 12.68
N LYS A 41 3.49 15.47 13.97
CA LYS A 41 4.86 15.58 14.51
C LYS A 41 5.58 14.22 14.53
N ASN A 42 4.90 13.14 14.17
CA ASN A 42 5.51 11.82 14.15
C ASN A 42 6.73 11.78 13.22
N SER A 43 7.84 11.21 13.70
CA SER A 43 9.11 11.16 12.97
C SER A 43 9.03 10.44 11.62
N TYR A 44 8.03 9.56 11.43
CA TYR A 44 7.72 8.92 10.17
C TYR A 44 7.62 9.92 9.01
N TRP A 45 6.94 11.05 9.21
CA TRP A 45 6.69 12.03 8.15
C TRP A 45 7.98 12.69 7.68
N GLY A 46 8.90 13.00 8.61
CA GLY A 46 10.22 13.52 8.28
C GLY A 46 11.09 12.49 7.56
N LEU A 47 11.00 11.22 7.99
CA LEU A 47 11.71 10.12 7.33
C LEU A 47 11.22 9.93 5.89
N LYS A 48 9.89 9.81 5.69
CA LYS A 48 9.29 9.65 4.37
C LYS A 48 9.68 10.82 3.46
N ALA A 49 9.48 12.06 3.91
CA ALA A 49 9.78 13.25 3.13
C ALA A 49 11.23 13.32 2.64
N ARG A 50 12.18 12.88 3.46
CA ARG A 50 13.61 12.80 3.08
C ARG A 50 13.85 11.91 1.87
N TYR A 51 13.16 10.78 1.78
CA TYR A 51 13.38 9.76 0.74
C TYR A 51 12.42 9.87 -0.45
N THR A 52 11.26 10.48 -0.27
CA THR A 52 10.37 10.88 -1.38
C THR A 52 10.79 12.19 -2.02
N LYS A 53 11.71 12.96 -1.40
CA LYS A 53 12.12 14.30 -1.82
C LYS A 53 10.91 15.25 -1.96
N SER A 54 9.92 15.09 -1.09
CA SER A 54 8.71 15.91 -1.09
C SER A 54 8.92 17.25 -0.38
N GLY A 55 7.86 18.06 -0.28
CA GLY A 55 7.84 19.36 0.38
C GLY A 55 8.01 19.34 1.92
N GLY A 56 8.50 18.24 2.49
CA GLY A 56 8.74 18.08 3.94
C GLY A 56 7.64 17.28 4.67
N ALA A 57 7.88 17.05 5.97
CA ALA A 57 6.98 16.25 6.83
C ALA A 57 5.53 16.75 6.81
N SER A 58 5.33 18.07 6.89
CA SER A 58 3.99 18.68 6.85
C SER A 58 3.27 18.42 5.53
N ALA A 59 3.99 18.37 4.40
CA ALA A 59 3.40 18.10 3.10
C ALA A 59 2.95 16.64 2.97
N GLU A 60 3.77 15.69 3.47
CA GLU A 60 3.39 14.27 3.53
C GLU A 60 2.15 14.03 4.38
N PHE A 61 2.11 14.63 5.58
CA PHE A 61 0.94 14.53 6.46
C PHE A 61 -0.30 15.19 5.85
N ALA A 62 -0.14 16.37 5.22
CA ALA A 62 -1.24 17.07 4.56
C ALA A 62 -1.84 16.27 3.39
N ALA A 63 -1.00 15.58 2.61
CA ALA A 63 -1.46 14.73 1.51
C ALA A 63 -2.32 13.56 2.01
N VAL A 64 -1.90 12.92 3.10
CA VAL A 64 -2.66 11.83 3.74
C VAL A 64 -3.97 12.35 4.34
N THR A 65 -3.94 13.43 5.10
CA THR A 65 -5.16 13.99 5.72
C THR A 65 -6.16 14.50 4.69
N THR A 66 -5.72 15.11 3.59
CA THR A 66 -6.59 15.50 2.46
C THR A 66 -7.29 14.27 1.86
N SER A 67 -6.55 13.18 1.68
CA SER A 67 -7.09 11.93 1.13
C SER A 67 -8.12 11.30 2.08
N GLN A 68 -7.84 11.33 3.39
CA GLN A 68 -8.79 10.89 4.42
C GLN A 68 -10.04 11.77 4.45
N GLN A 69 -9.92 13.09 4.33
CA GLN A 69 -11.08 13.99 4.26
C GLN A 69 -11.98 13.70 3.06
N ARG A 70 -11.40 13.44 1.88
CA ARG A 70 -12.17 13.04 0.69
C ARG A 70 -12.92 11.73 0.92
N LEU A 71 -12.29 10.76 1.59
CA LEU A 71 -12.97 9.52 1.98
C LEU A 71 -14.13 9.83 2.94
N GLN A 72 -13.91 10.61 3.99
CA GLN A 72 -14.96 10.94 4.97
C GLN A 72 -16.17 11.64 4.31
N GLN A 73 -15.93 12.52 3.34
CA GLN A 73 -17.00 13.11 2.53
C GLN A 73 -17.79 12.05 1.76
N ALA A 74 -17.10 11.11 1.10
CA ALA A 74 -17.74 10.02 0.37
C ALA A 74 -18.57 9.10 1.29
N LEU A 75 -18.09 8.84 2.51
CA LEU A 75 -18.79 8.06 3.53
C LEU A 75 -20.04 8.79 4.02
N ALA A 76 -19.94 10.08 4.31
CA ALA A 76 -21.05 10.90 4.80
C ALA A 76 -22.23 10.97 3.79
N THR A 77 -21.95 10.92 2.49
CA THR A 77 -22.98 10.92 1.45
C THR A 77 -23.50 9.52 1.10
N GLY A 78 -23.01 8.46 1.74
CA GLY A 78 -23.40 7.08 1.44
C GLY A 78 -22.96 6.60 0.06
N THR A 79 -21.92 7.21 -0.53
CA THR A 79 -21.47 6.89 -1.89
C THR A 79 -21.00 5.44 -1.96
N THR A 80 -21.46 4.69 -2.97
CA THR A 80 -20.92 3.35 -3.25
C THR A 80 -19.41 3.40 -3.50
N LEU A 81 -18.66 2.60 -2.76
CA LEU A 81 -17.21 2.47 -2.92
C LEU A 81 -16.86 1.14 -3.56
N ARG A 82 -15.86 1.14 -4.44
CA ARG A 82 -15.22 -0.06 -4.95
C ARG A 82 -13.75 -0.04 -4.56
N VAL A 83 -13.32 -1.01 -3.77
CA VAL A 83 -12.00 -1.03 -3.16
C VAL A 83 -11.11 -2.03 -3.88
N TRP A 84 -9.96 -1.56 -4.37
CA TRP A 84 -8.94 -2.36 -5.02
C TRP A 84 -7.92 -2.81 -3.99
N THR A 85 -7.71 -4.11 -3.89
CA THR A 85 -6.83 -4.71 -2.88
C THR A 85 -6.04 -5.85 -3.47
N SER A 86 -4.91 -6.19 -2.85
CA SER A 86 -4.13 -7.38 -3.19
C SER A 86 -3.65 -8.12 -1.94
N ALA A 87 -2.74 -9.07 -2.13
CA ALA A 87 -2.07 -9.74 -1.02
C ALA A 87 -0.96 -8.88 -0.38
N ASN A 88 -0.63 -7.72 -0.97
CA ASN A 88 0.35 -6.79 -0.42
C ASN A 88 -0.04 -6.34 0.99
N PRO A 89 0.91 -6.26 1.96
CA PRO A 89 0.61 -5.79 3.31
C PRO A 89 0.00 -4.38 3.34
N ALA A 90 0.40 -3.48 2.43
CA ALA A 90 -0.18 -2.13 2.32
C ALA A 90 -1.70 -2.18 2.09
N ASP A 91 -2.14 -3.04 1.16
CA ASP A 91 -3.55 -3.17 0.80
C ASP A 91 -4.36 -3.89 1.88
N GLN A 92 -3.79 -4.92 2.50
CA GLN A 92 -4.47 -5.65 3.58
C GLN A 92 -4.69 -4.77 4.81
N LEU A 93 -3.66 -4.02 5.20
CA LEU A 93 -3.76 -3.06 6.31
C LEU A 93 -4.65 -1.89 5.93
N GLY A 94 -4.55 -1.38 4.71
CA GLY A 94 -5.41 -0.33 4.19
C GLY A 94 -6.88 -0.73 4.22
N TRP A 95 -7.20 -1.95 3.79
CA TRP A 95 -8.54 -2.52 3.85
C TRP A 95 -9.04 -2.61 5.28
N GLY A 96 -8.23 -3.13 6.20
CA GLY A 96 -8.57 -3.18 7.62
C GLY A 96 -8.85 -1.79 8.21
N TRP A 97 -7.99 -0.81 7.92
CA TRP A 97 -8.18 0.57 8.33
C TRP A 97 -9.45 1.17 7.75
N LEU A 98 -9.73 0.96 6.46
CA LEU A 98 -10.96 1.43 5.84
C LEU A 98 -12.18 0.81 6.52
N CYS A 99 -12.15 -0.49 6.82
CA CYS A 99 -13.20 -1.16 7.56
C CYS A 99 -13.47 -0.54 8.93
N SER A 100 -12.43 -0.14 9.67
CA SER A 100 -12.63 0.57 10.93
C SER A 100 -13.27 1.94 10.73
N GLN A 101 -12.94 2.66 9.64
CA GLN A 101 -13.61 3.91 9.28
C GLN A 101 -15.09 3.69 8.94
N LEU A 102 -15.43 2.62 8.22
CA LEU A 102 -16.82 2.27 7.89
C LEU A 102 -17.65 2.01 9.16
N VAL A 103 -17.09 1.28 10.13
CA VAL A 103 -17.73 1.03 11.42
C VAL A 103 -17.92 2.33 12.20
N GLN A 104 -16.87 3.15 12.29
CA GLN A 104 -16.92 4.43 12.99
C GLN A 104 -17.94 5.40 12.39
N ALA A 105 -18.05 5.44 11.07
CA ALA A 105 -19.01 6.28 10.35
C ALA A 105 -20.44 5.71 10.33
N GLN A 106 -20.67 4.53 10.90
CA GLN A 106 -21.94 3.79 10.80
C GLN A 106 -22.43 3.70 9.35
N PHE A 107 -21.50 3.39 8.43
CA PHE A 107 -21.76 3.45 7.00
C PHE A 107 -22.83 2.44 6.56
N MET A 108 -23.82 2.93 5.82
CA MET A 108 -24.97 2.14 5.34
C MET A 108 -24.98 1.94 3.81
N GLY A 109 -23.95 2.42 3.11
CA GLY A 109 -23.84 2.29 1.66
C GLY A 109 -23.31 0.94 1.19
N VAL A 110 -23.10 0.81 -0.12
CA VAL A 110 -22.59 -0.43 -0.74
C VAL A 110 -21.07 -0.36 -0.85
N ILE A 111 -20.40 -1.43 -0.40
CA ILE A 111 -18.97 -1.65 -0.64
C ILE A 111 -18.81 -2.82 -1.59
N GLN A 112 -18.06 -2.59 -2.67
CA GLN A 112 -17.52 -3.64 -3.53
C GLN A 112 -16.02 -3.76 -3.29
N ARG A 113 -15.49 -4.98 -3.41
CA ARG A 113 -14.06 -5.24 -3.32
C ARG A 113 -13.60 -6.07 -4.51
N ILE A 114 -12.50 -5.63 -5.10
CA ILE A 114 -11.71 -6.37 -6.10
C ILE A 114 -10.43 -6.85 -5.42
N GLN A 115 -10.16 -8.15 -5.55
CA GLN A 115 -8.94 -8.77 -5.04
C GLN A 115 -8.05 -9.15 -6.22
N ILE A 116 -6.99 -8.37 -6.42
CA ILE A 116 -6.05 -8.51 -7.51
C ILE A 116 -4.98 -9.55 -7.14
N PRO A 117 -4.78 -10.60 -7.96
CA PRO A 117 -3.63 -11.47 -7.82
C PRO A 117 -2.35 -10.73 -8.29
N LEU A 118 -1.33 -10.67 -7.43
CA LEU A 118 -0.03 -10.07 -7.79
C LEU A 118 0.88 -11.03 -8.56
N SER A 119 0.53 -12.30 -8.65
CA SER A 119 1.29 -13.27 -9.40
C SER A 119 0.38 -14.34 -9.97
N GLY A 120 0.68 -14.78 -11.18
CA GLY A 120 -0.07 -15.85 -11.83
C GLY A 120 0.22 -15.97 -13.32
N PRO A 121 -0.32 -17.00 -13.97
CA PRO A 121 -0.24 -17.12 -15.42
C PRO A 121 -1.11 -16.02 -16.07
N VAL A 122 -0.52 -15.31 -17.04
CA VAL A 122 -1.23 -14.34 -17.87
C VAL A 122 -0.94 -14.62 -19.35
N MET A 123 -1.91 -14.33 -20.21
CA MET A 123 -1.73 -14.43 -21.66
C MET A 123 -1.26 -13.08 -22.20
N THR A 124 -0.16 -13.09 -22.96
CA THR A 124 0.37 -11.91 -23.67
C THR A 124 0.40 -12.17 -25.16
N GLU A 125 0.71 -11.15 -25.96
CA GLU A 125 0.95 -11.30 -27.41
C GLU A 125 2.08 -12.29 -27.72
N MET A 126 3.04 -12.46 -26.79
CA MET A 126 4.18 -13.37 -26.90
C MET A 126 3.87 -14.78 -26.38
N GLY A 127 2.64 -15.03 -25.93
CA GLY A 127 2.21 -16.30 -25.32
C GLY A 127 2.04 -16.22 -23.79
N PRO A 128 1.83 -17.38 -23.13
CA PRO A 128 1.61 -17.43 -21.69
C PRO A 128 2.91 -17.13 -20.93
N VAL A 129 2.84 -16.21 -19.97
CA VAL A 129 3.96 -15.87 -19.07
C VAL A 129 3.50 -15.95 -17.62
N PHE A 130 4.44 -16.16 -16.71
CA PHE A 130 4.18 -16.05 -15.27
C PHE A 130 4.51 -14.63 -14.82
N MET A 131 3.48 -13.85 -14.53
CA MET A 131 3.62 -12.47 -14.06
C MET A 131 3.85 -12.45 -12.55
N GLN A 132 4.70 -11.52 -12.09
CA GLN A 132 4.96 -11.23 -10.68
C GLN A 132 5.11 -9.72 -10.49
N ASN A 133 4.04 -9.07 -10.06
CA ASN A 133 4.03 -7.65 -9.75
C ASN A 133 4.26 -7.42 -8.27
N SER A 134 4.96 -6.34 -7.92
CA SER A 134 5.15 -6.00 -6.49
C SER A 134 3.91 -5.31 -5.92
N THR A 135 3.23 -4.49 -6.73
CA THR A 135 2.00 -3.80 -6.36
C THR A 135 0.96 -3.82 -7.48
N ILE A 136 -0.29 -3.50 -7.13
CA ILE A 136 -1.38 -3.35 -8.09
C ILE A 136 -1.22 -2.14 -9.02
N GLY A 137 -0.35 -1.19 -8.66
CA GLY A 137 -0.01 -0.03 -9.49
C GLY A 137 0.84 -0.35 -10.72
N GLU A 138 1.35 -1.58 -10.83
CA GLU A 138 2.13 -2.07 -11.99
C GLU A 138 1.24 -2.63 -13.11
N LEU A 139 -0.07 -2.75 -12.88
CA LEU A 139 -1.02 -3.27 -13.86
C LEU A 139 -1.39 -2.22 -14.93
N ASP A 140 -1.57 -2.71 -16.15
CA ASP A 140 -2.02 -1.92 -17.28
C ASP A 140 -3.55 -1.88 -17.38
N GLU A 141 -4.06 -1.01 -18.26
CA GLU A 141 -5.50 -0.79 -18.44
C GLU A 141 -6.25 -2.08 -18.83
N PRO A 142 -5.79 -2.90 -19.80
CA PRO A 142 -6.48 -4.13 -20.17
C PRO A 142 -6.60 -5.13 -19.01
N ALA A 143 -5.56 -5.27 -18.18
CA ALA A 143 -5.64 -6.13 -16.99
C ALA A 143 -6.69 -5.61 -16.01
N LEU A 144 -6.68 -4.30 -15.73
CA LEU A 144 -7.62 -3.67 -14.80
C LEU A 144 -9.07 -3.75 -15.28
N GLU A 145 -9.32 -3.59 -16.58
CA GLU A 145 -10.66 -3.75 -17.17
C GLU A 145 -11.24 -5.15 -16.96
N HIS A 146 -10.41 -6.18 -17.12
CA HIS A 146 -10.81 -7.56 -16.84
C HIS A 146 -11.21 -7.75 -15.38
N ASP A 147 -10.45 -7.15 -14.46
CA ASP A 147 -10.67 -7.28 -13.02
C ASP A 147 -11.94 -6.57 -12.52
N LEU A 148 -12.47 -5.57 -13.24
CA LEU A 148 -13.74 -4.92 -12.89
C LEU A 148 -14.89 -5.92 -12.73
N ALA A 149 -14.92 -6.97 -13.55
CA ALA A 149 -15.93 -8.02 -13.50
C ALA A 149 -15.82 -8.92 -12.26
N THR A 150 -14.71 -8.87 -11.54
CA THR A 150 -14.46 -9.70 -10.35
C THR A 150 -14.94 -9.04 -9.05
N ALA A 151 -15.47 -7.82 -9.13
CA ALA A 151 -15.93 -7.06 -7.98
C ALA A 151 -17.03 -7.80 -7.20
N LYS A 152 -16.82 -7.99 -5.90
CA LYS A 152 -17.79 -8.65 -5.00
C LYS A 152 -18.32 -7.67 -3.98
N VAL A 153 -19.62 -7.70 -3.74
CA VAL A 153 -20.23 -6.95 -2.62
C VAL A 153 -19.69 -7.53 -1.31
N VAL A 154 -19.23 -6.64 -0.43
CA VAL A 154 -18.80 -6.97 0.92
C VAL A 154 -19.96 -6.73 1.87
N THR A 155 -20.21 -7.64 2.81
CA THR A 155 -21.30 -7.46 3.78
C THR A 155 -20.86 -6.63 4.98
N ALA A 156 -21.84 -6.09 5.73
CA ALA A 156 -21.55 -5.36 6.96
C ALA A 156 -20.84 -6.23 8.00
N ALA A 157 -21.21 -7.51 8.10
CA ALA A 157 -20.54 -8.46 8.98
C ALA A 157 -19.06 -8.65 8.59
N ASP A 158 -18.76 -8.71 7.29
CA ASP A 158 -17.39 -8.89 6.82
C ASP A 158 -16.50 -7.71 7.18
N TRP A 159 -16.90 -6.47 6.88
CA TRP A 159 -16.06 -5.31 7.22
C TRP A 159 -16.00 -5.08 8.74
N VAL A 160 -17.02 -5.43 9.52
CA VAL A 160 -16.89 -5.45 11.00
C VAL A 160 -15.79 -6.44 11.42
N ALA A 161 -15.77 -7.64 10.87
CA ALA A 161 -14.73 -8.62 11.18
C ALA A 161 -13.32 -8.14 10.80
N PHE A 162 -13.16 -7.52 9.63
CA PHE A 162 -11.87 -6.92 9.21
C PHE A 162 -11.45 -5.74 10.08
N SER A 163 -12.39 -5.00 10.68
CA SER A 163 -12.08 -3.91 11.61
C SER A 163 -11.39 -4.42 12.89
N TYR A 164 -11.76 -5.62 13.37
CA TYR A 164 -11.07 -6.25 14.50
C TYR A 164 -9.65 -6.68 14.15
N HIS A 165 -9.44 -7.19 12.92
CA HIS A 165 -8.09 -7.50 12.46
C HIS A 165 -7.21 -6.25 12.41
N TRP A 166 -7.76 -5.12 11.94
CA TRP A 166 -7.08 -3.83 12.02
C TRP A 166 -6.75 -3.41 13.45
N GLN A 167 -7.71 -3.53 14.37
CA GLN A 167 -7.49 -3.16 15.78
C GLN A 167 -6.33 -3.94 16.40
N ALA A 168 -6.22 -5.25 16.14
CA ALA A 168 -5.09 -6.06 16.59
C ALA A 168 -3.74 -5.56 16.02
N CYS A 169 -3.69 -5.20 14.73
CA CYS A 169 -2.50 -4.62 14.10
C CYS A 169 -2.14 -3.24 14.66
N TYR A 170 -3.16 -2.45 15.03
CA TYR A 170 -3.02 -1.14 15.65
C TYR A 170 -2.45 -1.25 17.07
N GLU A 171 -2.92 -2.22 17.86
CA GLU A 171 -2.45 -2.49 19.22
C GLU A 171 -1.02 -3.06 19.25
N ASP A 172 -0.70 -4.01 18.36
CA ASP A 172 0.66 -4.55 18.22
C ASP A 172 1.68 -3.47 17.83
N ASN A 173 1.24 -2.54 16.98
CA ASN A 173 1.99 -1.39 16.51
C ASN A 173 3.46 -1.67 16.03
N ALA A 174 3.73 -2.84 15.44
CA ALA A 174 5.07 -3.21 14.98
C ALA A 174 5.74 -2.20 14.02
N ALA A 175 7.07 -2.17 14.03
CA ALA A 175 7.88 -1.25 13.23
C ALA A 175 7.80 -1.52 11.71
N LEU A 176 7.58 -2.77 11.32
CA LEU A 176 7.33 -3.20 9.95
C LEU A 176 6.27 -4.30 9.99
N ARG A 177 5.41 -4.36 8.98
CA ARG A 177 4.38 -5.40 8.83
C ARG A 177 4.48 -6.02 7.46
N LEU A 178 4.46 -7.34 7.40
CA LEU A 178 4.59 -8.09 6.14
C LEU A 178 3.51 -9.15 6.04
N THR A 179 3.17 -9.54 4.81
CA THR A 179 2.30 -10.69 4.58
C THR A 179 3.14 -11.96 4.54
N LEU A 180 3.04 -12.81 5.56
CA LEU A 180 3.62 -14.15 5.58
C LEU A 180 2.50 -15.20 5.57
N SER A 181 2.55 -16.12 4.61
CA SER A 181 1.52 -17.17 4.44
C SER A 181 0.09 -16.63 4.42
N GLY A 182 -0.12 -15.49 3.76
CA GLY A 182 -1.42 -14.83 3.63
C GLY A 182 -1.89 -14.05 4.87
N ARG A 183 -1.05 -13.91 5.91
CA ARG A 183 -1.38 -13.17 7.13
C ARG A 183 -0.44 -11.99 7.33
N VAL A 184 -0.97 -10.85 7.74
CA VAL A 184 -0.15 -9.72 8.16
C VAL A 184 0.47 -10.03 9.53
N VAL A 185 1.78 -9.90 9.62
CA VAL A 185 2.56 -10.10 10.85
C VAL A 185 3.47 -8.91 11.10
N GLY A 186 3.59 -8.53 12.38
CA GLY A 186 4.55 -7.54 12.84
C GLY A 186 5.96 -8.12 12.90
N VAL A 187 6.94 -7.38 12.39
CA VAL A 187 8.36 -7.76 12.39
C VAL A 187 9.25 -6.55 12.71
N PRO A 188 10.52 -6.78 13.11
CA PRO A 188 11.50 -5.71 13.25
C PRO A 188 11.71 -4.91 11.97
N GLN A 189 12.11 -3.64 12.10
CA GLN A 189 12.29 -2.73 10.97
C GLN A 189 13.36 -3.19 9.97
N ASP A 190 14.35 -3.96 10.43
CA ASP A 190 15.47 -4.49 9.68
C ASP A 190 15.24 -5.92 9.16
N PHE A 191 14.03 -6.47 9.28
CA PHE A 191 13.70 -7.85 8.89
C PHE A 191 14.08 -8.19 7.44
N LEU A 192 13.96 -7.24 6.50
CA LEU A 192 14.32 -7.43 5.09
C LEU A 192 15.76 -7.03 4.76
N ASP A 193 16.56 -6.57 5.72
CA ASP A 193 17.95 -6.19 5.50
C ASP A 193 18.82 -7.32 4.92
N PRO A 194 18.64 -8.60 5.27
CA PRO A 194 19.36 -9.68 4.62
C PRO A 194 19.21 -9.66 3.09
N LEU A 195 18.01 -9.39 2.57
CA LEU A 195 17.76 -9.26 1.13
C LEU A 195 18.51 -8.06 0.55
N VAL A 196 18.46 -6.91 1.21
CA VAL A 196 19.19 -5.71 0.77
C VAL A 196 20.69 -5.98 0.71
N ARG A 197 21.25 -6.71 1.69
CA ARG A 197 22.67 -7.10 1.70
C ARG A 197 23.06 -8.00 0.53
N THR A 198 22.18 -8.90 0.10
CA THR A 198 22.45 -9.73 -1.11
C THR A 198 22.60 -8.88 -2.37
N CYS A 199 21.83 -7.79 -2.47
CA CYS A 199 21.83 -6.87 -3.61
C CYS A 199 22.85 -5.73 -3.50
N TYR A 200 23.32 -5.42 -2.29
CA TYR A 200 24.21 -4.27 -2.05
C TYR A 200 25.64 -4.54 -2.53
N ARG A 201 26.25 -3.54 -3.14
CA ARG A 201 27.67 -3.53 -3.53
C ARG A 201 28.25 -2.15 -3.21
N PRO A 202 29.36 -2.04 -2.46
CA PRO A 202 29.92 -0.75 -2.01
C PRO A 202 30.21 0.24 -3.15
N GLU A 203 30.64 -0.27 -4.30
CA GLU A 203 31.01 0.51 -5.48
C GLU A 203 29.83 0.97 -6.35
N GLN A 204 28.61 0.56 -6.02
CA GLN A 204 27.42 0.81 -6.83
C GLN A 204 26.47 1.80 -6.16
N SER A 205 25.70 2.52 -6.98
CA SER A 205 24.75 3.52 -6.49
C SER A 205 23.54 2.87 -5.80
N THR A 206 22.87 3.65 -4.95
CA THR A 206 21.59 3.28 -4.33
C THR A 206 20.55 2.87 -5.38
N ALA A 207 20.51 3.55 -6.54
CA ALA A 207 19.59 3.23 -7.62
C ALA A 207 19.87 1.85 -8.25
N GLN A 208 21.14 1.48 -8.44
CA GLN A 208 21.51 0.16 -8.95
C GLN A 208 21.16 -0.95 -7.95
N THR A 209 21.37 -0.70 -6.65
CA THR A 209 20.98 -1.65 -5.60
C THR A 209 19.45 -1.80 -5.54
N LEU A 210 18.70 -0.70 -5.59
CA LEU A 210 17.24 -0.72 -5.63
C LEU A 210 16.73 -1.50 -6.85
N GLY A 211 17.29 -1.25 -8.05
CA GLY A 211 16.91 -1.97 -9.26
C GLY A 211 17.08 -3.48 -9.13
N ARG A 212 18.15 -3.95 -8.49
CA ARG A 212 18.34 -5.39 -8.20
C ARG A 212 17.36 -5.93 -7.17
N ILE A 213 17.01 -5.16 -6.15
CA ILE A 213 16.01 -5.59 -5.15
C ILE A 213 14.68 -5.80 -5.86
N LEU A 214 14.22 -4.82 -6.64
CA LEU A 214 12.94 -4.90 -7.35
C LEU A 214 12.92 -6.02 -8.39
N ALA A 215 14.03 -6.25 -9.09
CA ALA A 215 14.13 -7.32 -10.09
C ALA A 215 14.14 -8.73 -9.47
N ASN A 216 14.78 -8.91 -8.31
CA ASN A 216 14.93 -10.23 -7.69
C ASN A 216 13.86 -10.55 -6.64
N TYR A 217 13.26 -9.52 -6.03
CA TYR A 217 12.35 -9.63 -4.91
C TYR A 217 11.15 -8.68 -5.14
N PRO A 218 10.07 -9.17 -5.79
CA PRO A 218 8.85 -8.38 -6.01
C PRO A 218 8.02 -8.26 -4.72
N ILE A 219 8.63 -7.70 -3.69
CA ILE A 219 8.03 -7.41 -2.39
C ILE A 219 7.58 -5.96 -2.45
N GLY A 220 6.26 -5.72 -2.41
CA GLY A 220 5.68 -4.40 -2.59
C GLY A 220 5.82 -3.45 -1.40
N MET A 221 7.06 -3.23 -0.97
CA MET A 221 7.47 -2.13 -0.12
C MET A 221 7.73 -0.89 -0.98
N PRO A 222 7.36 0.33 -0.51
CA PRO A 222 7.54 1.54 -1.28
C PRO A 222 9.02 1.87 -1.49
N ASN A 223 9.35 2.42 -2.67
CA ASN A 223 10.73 2.73 -3.06
C ASN A 223 11.47 3.62 -2.05
N TRP A 224 10.77 4.55 -1.38
CA TRP A 224 11.37 5.42 -0.38
C TRP A 224 11.91 4.60 0.82
N TRP A 225 11.23 3.52 1.19
CA TRP A 225 11.63 2.66 2.30
C TRP A 225 12.84 1.81 1.94
N TRP A 226 12.86 1.26 0.72
CA TRP A 226 14.04 0.55 0.22
C TRP A 226 15.28 1.44 0.18
N GLN A 227 15.15 2.66 -0.33
CA GLN A 227 16.25 3.64 -0.32
C GLN A 227 16.74 3.93 1.10
N TYR A 228 15.81 4.09 2.05
CA TYR A 228 16.16 4.23 3.45
C TYR A 228 16.96 3.05 4.00
N ARG A 229 16.54 1.80 3.73
CA ARG A 229 17.27 0.62 4.18
C ARG A 229 18.66 0.49 3.55
N ILE A 230 18.78 0.77 2.25
CA ILE A 230 20.08 0.79 1.55
C ILE A 230 21.03 1.79 2.21
N ASP A 231 20.56 3.00 2.52
CA ASP A 231 21.36 4.02 3.20
C ASP A 231 21.82 3.57 4.60
N GLN A 232 20.98 2.85 5.35
CA GLN A 232 21.38 2.32 6.66
C GLN A 232 22.50 1.27 6.52
N ILE A 233 22.38 0.37 5.54
CA ILE A 233 23.39 -0.66 5.27
C ILE A 233 24.70 -0.03 4.78
N ALA A 234 24.63 0.98 3.91
CA ALA A 234 25.81 1.71 3.44
C ALA A 234 26.55 2.38 4.62
N LYS A 235 25.83 3.06 5.52
CA LYS A 235 26.43 3.69 6.72
C LYS A 235 27.05 2.68 7.67
N ALA A 236 26.44 1.51 7.82
CA ALA A 236 26.97 0.44 8.66
C ALA A 236 28.23 -0.22 8.08
N SER A 237 28.43 -0.16 6.75
CA SER A 237 29.56 -0.77 6.05
C SER A 237 30.81 0.12 5.99
N VAL A 238 30.70 1.39 6.42
CA VAL A 238 31.81 2.37 6.48
C VAL A 238 32.43 2.45 7.89
N ARG A 239 31.91 1.69 8.85
CA ARG A 239 32.44 1.55 10.22
C ARG A 239 33.26 0.28 10.36
#